data_AF-A0A2E0ZHQ9-F1
#
_entry.id   AF-A0A2E0ZHQ9-F1
#
_cell.length_a   1.000
_cell.length_b   1.000
_cell.length_c   1.000
_cell.angle_alpha   90.00
_cell.angle_beta   90.00
_cell.angle_gamma   90.00
#
_symmetry.space_group_name_H-M   'P 1'
#
loop_
_entity.id
_entity.type
_entity.pdbx_description
1 polymer ?
#
loop_
_entity_poly.entity_id
_entity_poly.type
_entity_poly.pdbx_seq_one_letter_code
_entity_poly.pdbx_strand_id
1 'polypeptide(L)'
;MDKKEIAQLKLNNTKPTTLNLKLLQEWVVWQFPKKIANGFCGAVHPPLKEHGWFPAIIRPEKNEAQVHGHVAETFASPELAAEYVAANHQSK
;
A
#
# COMPACT_ATOMS: atom_id res chain seq x y z
N MET A 1 15.24 -13.76 -3.33
CA MET A 1 14.38 -12.64 -2.86
C MET A 1 13.57 -12.17 -4.04
N ASP A 2 12.40 -12.76 -4.20
CA ASP A 2 11.51 -12.56 -5.33
C ASP A 2 10.85 -11.18 -5.20
N LYS A 3 11.21 -10.29 -6.12
CA LYS A 3 10.63 -8.94 -6.24
C LYS A 3 9.70 -8.95 -7.44
N LYS A 4 8.50 -8.39 -7.30
CA LYS A 4 7.59 -8.14 -8.43
C LYS A 4 7.75 -6.69 -8.86
N GLU A 5 7.95 -6.47 -10.14
CA GLU A 5 7.99 -5.13 -10.73
C GLU A 5 6.58 -4.77 -11.22
N ILE A 6 6.06 -3.64 -10.74
CA ILE A 6 4.74 -3.12 -11.07
C ILE A 6 4.91 -1.64 -11.33
N ALA A 7 4.52 -1.16 -12.53
CA ALA A 7 4.65 0.23 -12.94
C ALA A 7 6.02 0.84 -12.55
N GLN A 8 7.11 0.15 -12.91
CA GLN A 8 8.51 0.55 -12.67
C GLN A 8 8.97 0.52 -11.19
N LEU A 9 8.11 0.14 -10.24
CA LEU A 9 8.47 -0.03 -8.83
C LEU A 9 8.64 -1.51 -8.49
N LYS A 10 9.68 -1.81 -7.71
CA LYS A 10 9.96 -3.17 -7.23
C LYS A 10 9.33 -3.38 -5.86
N LEU A 11 8.23 -4.11 -5.83
CA LEU A 11 7.59 -4.55 -4.60
C LEU A 11 8.14 -5.91 -4.17
N ASN A 12 8.23 -6.12 -2.86
CA ASN A 12 8.61 -7.38 -2.26
C ASN A 12 7.41 -8.33 -2.20
N ASN A 13 7.60 -9.60 -2.57
CA ASN A 13 6.54 -10.61 -2.61
C ASN A 13 6.32 -11.36 -1.30
N THR A 14 7.10 -11.09 -0.25
CA THR A 14 7.00 -11.78 1.05
C THR A 14 6.71 -10.84 2.22
N LYS A 15 6.89 -9.53 2.07
CA LYS A 15 6.65 -8.53 3.12
C LYS A 15 6.26 -7.16 2.58
N PRO A 16 5.71 -6.26 3.41
CA PRO A 16 5.45 -4.88 2.99
C PRO A 16 6.72 -4.19 2.49
N THR A 17 6.58 -3.39 1.44
CA THR A 17 7.67 -2.61 0.85
C THR A 17 7.53 -1.16 1.28
N THR A 18 8.50 -0.64 2.03
CA THR A 18 8.55 0.79 2.34
C THR A 18 9.04 1.55 1.11
N LEU A 19 8.21 2.46 0.61
CA LEU A 19 8.51 3.36 -0.49
C LEU A 19 8.43 4.80 -0.01
N ASN A 20 9.30 5.66 -0.51
CA ASN A 20 9.14 7.10 -0.35
C ASN A 20 7.92 7.57 -1.18
N LEU A 21 7.09 8.46 -0.64
CA LEU A 21 5.92 8.97 -1.37
C LEU A 21 6.30 9.66 -2.70
N LYS A 22 7.52 10.19 -2.83
CA LYS A 22 8.02 10.74 -4.10
C LYS A 22 8.13 9.69 -5.21
N LEU A 23 8.37 8.43 -4.87
CA LEU A 23 8.41 7.32 -5.83
C LEU A 23 7.00 6.93 -6.30
N LEU A 24 5.97 7.32 -5.56
CA LEU A 24 4.57 7.07 -5.87
C LEU A 24 3.91 8.28 -6.58
N GLN A 25 4.70 9.20 -7.15
CA GLN A 25 4.18 10.41 -7.80
C GLN A 25 3.20 10.14 -8.96
N GLU A 26 3.36 9.00 -9.65
CA GLU A 26 2.47 8.57 -10.73
C GLU A 26 1.37 7.61 -10.24
N TRP A 27 1.39 7.25 -8.95
CA TRP A 27 0.44 6.34 -8.34
C TRP A 27 -0.63 7.13 -7.60
N VAL A 28 -1.84 6.60 -7.54
CA VAL A 28 -2.86 7.14 -6.65
C VAL A 28 -2.55 6.67 -5.23
N VAL A 29 -2.43 7.61 -4.29
CA VAL A 29 -2.26 7.32 -2.86
C VAL A 29 -3.51 7.76 -2.13
N TRP A 30 -4.26 6.81 -1.59
CA TRP A 30 -5.46 7.07 -0.80
C TRP A 30 -5.16 6.86 0.68
N GLN A 31 -5.31 7.92 1.48
CA GLN A 31 -5.22 7.86 2.93
C GLN A 31 -6.62 7.97 3.55
N PHE A 32 -6.95 7.06 4.46
CA PHE A 32 -8.17 7.14 5.25
C PHE A 32 -7.88 7.75 6.63
N PRO A 33 -8.84 8.44 7.27
CA PRO A 33 -8.66 9.05 8.59
C PRO A 33 -8.61 8.02 9.75
N LYS A 34 -8.29 6.76 9.47
CA LYS A 34 -8.17 5.67 10.45
C LYS A 34 -6.71 5.47 10.80
N LYS A 35 -6.33 5.85 12.03
CA LYS A 35 -4.97 5.67 12.55
C LYS A 35 -4.76 4.23 13.04
N ILE A 36 -3.60 3.69 12.75
CA ILE A 36 -3.07 2.41 13.27
C ILE A 36 -1.71 2.66 13.92
N ALA A 37 -1.17 1.67 14.65
CA ALA A 37 0.04 1.82 15.45
C ALA A 37 1.23 2.49 14.71
N ASN A 38 1.34 2.27 13.40
CA ASN A 38 2.45 2.71 12.58
C ASN A 38 2.07 3.67 11.43
N GLY A 39 0.92 4.34 11.48
CA GLY A 39 0.51 5.31 10.45
C GLY A 39 -1.01 5.37 10.25
N PHE A 40 -1.43 5.64 9.02
CA PHE A 40 -2.83 5.64 8.62
C PHE A 40 -3.13 4.48 7.69
N CYS A 41 -4.33 3.90 7.81
CA CYS A 41 -4.84 2.98 6.80
C CYS A 41 -4.91 3.69 5.45
N GLY A 42 -4.51 3.00 4.40
CA GLY A 42 -4.54 3.52 3.06
C GLY A 42 -4.50 2.43 2.01
N ALA A 43 -4.53 2.89 0.78
CA ALA A 43 -4.38 2.07 -0.40
C ALA A 43 -3.56 2.83 -1.43
N VAL A 44 -2.84 2.09 -2.27
CA VAL A 44 -2.14 2.66 -3.42
C VAL A 44 -2.56 1.93 -4.69
N HIS A 45 -2.68 2.68 -5.79
CA HIS A 45 -3.04 2.14 -7.09
C HIS A 45 -1.99 2.55 -8.13
N PRO A 46 -1.40 1.59 -8.86
CA PRO A 46 -0.46 1.91 -9.92
C PRO A 46 -1.20 2.57 -11.10
N PRO A 47 -0.52 3.36 -11.95
CA PRO A 47 -1.09 3.96 -13.16
C PRO A 47 -1.35 2.91 -14.27
N LEU A 48 -2.05 1.82 -13.94
CA LEU A 48 -2.37 0.70 -14.80
C LEU A 48 -3.88 0.46 -14.77
N LYS A 49 -4.51 0.51 -15.95
CA LYS A 49 -5.98 0.52 -16.12
C LYS A 49 -6.70 -0.71 -15.55
N GLU A 50 -6.04 -1.87 -15.58
CA GLU A 50 -6.63 -3.16 -15.19
C GLU A 50 -6.00 -3.76 -13.92
N HIS A 51 -5.22 -2.95 -13.18
CA HIS A 51 -4.62 -3.41 -11.93
C HIS A 51 -5.52 -3.09 -10.74
N GLY A 52 -5.56 -3.96 -9.73
CA GLY A 52 -6.27 -3.66 -8.48
C GLY A 52 -5.44 -2.79 -7.52
N TRP A 53 -6.07 -2.44 -6.40
CA TRP A 53 -5.49 -1.66 -5.31
C TRP A 53 -4.61 -2.51 -4.40
N PHE A 54 -3.51 -1.91 -3.94
CA PHE A 54 -2.66 -2.50 -2.91
C PHE A 54 -2.98 -1.88 -1.55
N PRO A 55 -3.09 -2.70 -0.48
CA PRO A 55 -3.13 -2.19 0.88
C PRO A 55 -1.86 -1.42 1.19
N ALA A 56 -1.98 -0.30 1.91
CA ALA A 56 -0.83 0.48 2.31
C ALA A 56 -0.99 1.11 3.69
N ILE A 57 0.13 1.23 4.42
CA ILE A 57 0.23 2.06 5.61
C ILE A 57 0.87 3.37 5.21
N ILE A 58 0.11 4.47 5.27
CA ILE A 58 0.61 5.79 4.91
C ILE A 58 1.19 6.48 6.14
N ARG A 59 2.42 6.98 6.01
CA ARG A 59 3.16 7.65 7.08
C ARG A 59 3.58 9.05 6.61
N PRO A 60 2.66 10.03 6.62
CA PRO A 60 2.95 11.38 6.12
C PRO A 60 4.15 12.01 6.82
N GLU A 61 4.28 11.82 8.14
CA GLU A 61 5.37 12.38 8.95
C GLU A 61 6.76 11.88 8.54
N LYS A 62 6.84 10.69 7.93
CA LYS A 62 8.09 10.10 7.42
C LYS A 62 8.22 10.23 5.90
N ASN A 63 7.21 10.78 5.24
CA ASN A 63 7.10 10.83 3.79
C ASN A 63 7.20 9.44 3.12
N GLU A 64 6.58 8.43 3.75
CA GLU A 64 6.66 7.02 3.37
C GLU A 64 5.27 6.39 3.21
N ALA A 65 5.19 5.38 2.34
CA ALA A 65 4.10 4.42 2.29
C ALA A 65 4.66 2.99 2.39
N GLN A 66 4.13 2.20 3.30
CA GLN A 66 4.41 0.76 3.32
C GLN A 66 3.37 0.05 2.47
N VAL A 67 3.75 -0.38 1.27
CA VAL A 67 2.87 -1.03 0.30
C VAL A 67 2.90 -2.53 0.49
N HIS A 68 1.74 -3.13 0.68
CA HIS A 68 1.57 -4.57 0.86
C HIS A 68 1.46 -5.25 -0.51
N GLY A 69 2.51 -5.17 -1.34
CA GLY A 69 2.56 -5.82 -2.65
C GLY A 69 2.68 -7.34 -2.62
N HIS A 70 2.86 -7.93 -1.44
CA HIS A 70 2.98 -9.38 -1.20
C HIS A 70 1.63 -10.07 -1.02
N VAL A 71 0.52 -9.32 -0.97
CA VAL A 71 -0.81 -9.93 -0.92
C VAL A 71 -1.05 -10.75 -2.19
N ALA A 72 -1.66 -11.92 -2.04
CA ALA A 72 -1.88 -12.86 -3.15
C ALA A 72 -2.73 -12.23 -4.26
N GLU A 73 -3.71 -11.41 -3.88
CA GLU A 73 -4.62 -10.73 -4.79
C GLU A 73 -4.75 -9.25 -4.42
N THR A 74 -4.87 -8.41 -5.44
CA THR A 74 -5.19 -6.99 -5.26
C THR A 74 -6.68 -6.77 -5.07
N PHE A 75 -7.04 -5.64 -4.48
CA PHE A 75 -8.42 -5.33 -4.13
C PHE A 75 -9.12 -4.52 -5.21
N ALA A 76 -10.43 -4.69 -5.33
CA ALA A 76 -11.24 -3.98 -6.32
C ALA A 76 -11.41 -2.48 -6.00
N SER A 77 -11.24 -2.08 -4.73
CA SER A 77 -11.44 -0.71 -4.27
C SER A 77 -10.41 -0.30 -3.21
N PRO A 78 -10.16 1.01 -3.02
CA PRO A 78 -9.27 1.50 -1.98
C PRO A 78 -9.77 1.18 -0.57
N GLU A 79 -11.09 1.15 -0.35
CA GLU A 79 -11.71 0.82 0.94
C GLU A 79 -11.38 -0.60 1.35
N LEU A 80 -11.58 -1.58 0.45
CA LEU A 80 -11.29 -2.99 0.73
C LEU A 80 -9.80 -3.21 1.03
N ALA A 81 -8.93 -2.53 0.27
CA ALA A 81 -7.49 -2.53 0.55
C ALA A 81 -7.15 -1.93 1.92
N ALA A 82 -7.78 -0.82 2.31
CA ALA A 82 -7.56 -0.19 3.59
C ALA A 82 -8.13 -1.00 4.77
N GLU A 83 -9.25 -1.71 4.56
CA GLU A 83 -9.82 -2.65 5.53
C GLU A 83 -8.89 -3.83 5.80
N TYR A 84 -8.22 -4.34 4.76
CA TYR A 84 -7.18 -5.37 4.95
C TYR A 84 -6.10 -4.88 5.91
N VAL A 85 -5.59 -3.65 5.73
CA VAL A 85 -4.62 -3.06 6.65
C VAL A 85 -5.20 -2.95 8.06
N ALA A 86 -6.43 -2.47 8.18
CA ALA A 86 -7.06 -2.30 9.48
C ALA A 86 -7.22 -3.64 10.23
N ALA A 87 -7.66 -4.69 9.55
CA ALA A 87 -7.87 -6.01 10.16
C ALA A 87 -6.54 -6.68 10.55
N ASN A 88 -5.50 -6.55 9.71
CA ASN A 88 -4.23 -7.26 9.90
C ASN A 88 -3.21 -6.48 10.76
N HIS A 89 -3.42 -5.19 10.99
CA HIS A 89 -2.55 -4.34 11.83
C HIS A 89 -3.25 -3.77 13.07
N GLN A 90 -4.45 -4.25 13.38
CA GLN A 90 -5.04 -4.13 14.72
C GLN A 90 -4.36 -5.11 15.68
N SER A 91 -3.19 -4.74 16.20
CA SER A 91 -2.59 -5.44 17.35
C SER A 91 -1.55 -4.57 18.07
N LYS A 92 -2.06 -3.77 19.01
CA LYS A 92 -1.74 -3.71 20.45
C LYS A 92 -1.96 -2.30 21.00
#